data_AF-A0A4Z0QTA6-F1
#
_entry.id   AF-A0A4Z0QTA6-F1
#
_cell.length_a   1.000
_cell.length_b   1.000
_cell.length_c   1.000
_cell.angle_alpha   90.00
_cell.angle_beta   90.00
_cell.angle_gamma   90.00
#
_symmetry.space_group_name_H-M   'P 1'
#
loop_
_entity.id
_entity.type
_entity.pdbx_description
1 polymer ?
#
loop_
_entity_poly.entity_id
_entity_poly.type
_entity_poly.pdbx_seq_one_letter_code
_entity_poly.pdbx_strand_id
1 'polypeptide(L)'
;MLSYHSATIVPDQFRQQESQLQDTNKVDEVAIRELVINYVTALQTYDYRTLSNLRGLQYCTPGYRKLVEKETPPILTRIKRDKETHKVESVQINSIEIELQVTAYVTYKIKGKGTSNGERPVSVDIRGDLVCQKIDGKWLVDLDDLEPRKDALVRIYNR
;
A
#
# COMPACT_ATOMS: atom_id res chain seq x y z
N MET A 1 47.31 29.24 -24.06
CA MET A 1 45.97 29.72 -23.66
C MET A 1 45.04 28.51 -23.61
N LEU A 2 44.60 28.10 -22.43
CA LEU A 2 43.60 27.04 -22.26
C LEU A 2 42.24 27.74 -22.13
N SER A 3 41.36 27.57 -23.12
CA SER A 3 40.00 28.10 -23.08
C SER A 3 39.15 27.23 -22.17
N TYR A 4 38.73 27.81 -21.03
CA TYR A 4 37.68 27.24 -20.20
C TYR A 4 36.37 27.28 -20.99
N HIS A 5 35.89 26.11 -21.43
CA HIS A 5 34.50 25.94 -21.82
C HIS A 5 33.69 25.77 -20.53
N SER A 6 33.23 26.88 -19.96
CA SER A 6 32.20 26.85 -18.93
C SER A 6 30.93 26.30 -19.57
N ALA A 7 30.58 25.06 -19.25
CA ALA A 7 29.26 24.53 -19.54
C ALA A 7 28.25 25.32 -18.68
N THR A 8 27.65 26.35 -19.27
CA THR A 8 26.48 27.01 -18.70
C THR A 8 25.36 25.99 -18.66
N ILE A 9 25.15 25.35 -17.51
CA ILE A 9 23.96 24.51 -17.33
C ILE A 9 22.77 25.46 -17.30
N VAL A 10 21.98 25.41 -18.38
CA VAL A 10 20.92 26.38 -18.66
C VAL A 10 19.76 26.17 -17.66
N PRO A 11 19.27 27.22 -16.98
CA PRO A 11 18.14 27.14 -16.05
C PRO A 11 16.88 26.45 -16.60
N ASP A 12 16.71 26.47 -17.92
CA ASP A 12 15.58 25.84 -18.60
C ASP A 12 15.63 24.31 -18.57
N GLN A 13 16.82 23.69 -18.57
CA GLN A 13 16.94 22.23 -18.47
C GLN A 13 16.55 21.75 -17.05
N PHE A 14 16.94 22.50 -16.02
CA PHE A 14 16.52 22.21 -14.64
C PHE A 14 15.00 22.37 -14.46
N ARG A 15 14.42 23.46 -14.97
CA ARG A 15 12.96 23.68 -14.91
C ARG A 15 12.18 22.59 -15.64
N GLN A 16 12.67 22.12 -16.78
CA GLN A 16 12.05 21.02 -17.53
C GLN A 16 12.13 19.70 -16.76
N GLN A 17 13.28 19.40 -16.14
CA GLN A 17 13.43 18.21 -15.29
C GLN A 17 12.50 18.26 -14.07
N GLU A 18 12.42 19.40 -13.38
CA GLU A 18 11.51 19.58 -12.24
C GLU A 18 10.03 19.44 -12.64
N SER A 19 9.63 20.01 -13.77
CA SER A 19 8.26 19.87 -14.29
C SER A 19 7.94 18.41 -14.63
N GLN A 20 8.87 17.70 -15.28
CA GLN A 20 8.71 16.27 -15.59
C GLN A 20 8.65 15.41 -14.32
N LEU A 21 9.47 15.73 -13.32
CA LEU A 21 9.44 15.10 -12.00
C LEU A 21 8.09 15.30 -11.31
N GLN A 22 7.55 16.53 -11.32
CA GLN A 22 6.25 16.84 -10.73
C GLN A 22 5.10 16.13 -11.44
N ASP A 23 5.11 16.08 -12.77
CA ASP A 23 4.04 15.42 -13.53
C ASP A 23 4.10 13.89 -13.37
N THR A 24 5.30 13.32 -13.30
CA THR A 24 5.48 11.89 -12.98
C THR A 24 4.97 11.58 -11.58
N ASN A 25 5.28 12.42 -10.59
CA ASN A 25 4.83 12.22 -9.22
C ASN A 25 3.31 12.29 -9.10
N LYS A 26 2.63 13.16 -9.85
CA LYS A 26 1.15 13.20 -9.87
C LYS A 26 0.54 11.92 -10.43
N VAL A 27 1.11 11.39 -11.52
CA VAL A 27 0.64 10.12 -12.11
C VAL A 27 0.87 8.96 -11.15
N ASP A 28 2.05 8.92 -10.53
CA ASP A 28 2.41 7.90 -9.55
C ASP A 28 1.53 8.00 -8.28
N GLU A 29 1.22 9.20 -7.79
CA GLU A 29 0.31 9.41 -6.65
C GLU A 29 -1.09 8.82 -6.90
N VAL A 30 -1.63 8.98 -8.12
CA VAL A 30 -2.92 8.38 -8.49
C VAL A 30 -2.82 6.86 -8.47
N ALA A 31 -1.78 6.29 -9.09
CA ALA A 31 -1.56 4.85 -9.12
C ALA A 31 -1.36 4.26 -7.72
N ILE A 32 -0.59 4.93 -6.85
CA ILE A 32 -0.36 4.54 -5.47
C ILE A 32 -1.64 4.61 -4.65
N ARG A 33 -2.45 5.67 -4.82
CA ARG A 33 -3.73 5.81 -4.13
C ARG A 33 -4.69 4.68 -4.48
N GLU A 34 -4.81 4.34 -5.76
CA GLU A 34 -5.62 3.21 -6.21
C GLU A 34 -5.10 1.87 -5.68
N LEU A 35 -3.78 1.64 -5.76
CA LEU A 35 -3.11 0.46 -5.22
C LEU A 35 -3.46 0.27 -3.74
N VAL A 36 -3.24 1.31 -2.92
CA VAL A 36 -3.41 1.25 -1.48
C VAL A 36 -4.88 1.05 -1.12
N ILE A 37 -5.81 1.78 -1.74
CA ILE A 37 -7.25 1.60 -1.48
C ILE A 37 -7.67 0.16 -1.78
N ASN A 38 -7.27 -0.38 -2.92
CA ASN A 38 -7.62 -1.75 -3.31
C ASN A 38 -7.00 -2.78 -2.36
N TYR A 39 -5.72 -2.63 -2.06
CA TYR A 39 -4.98 -3.53 -1.18
C TYR A 39 -5.58 -3.54 0.24
N VAL A 40 -5.76 -2.37 0.86
CA VAL A 40 -6.27 -2.33 2.24
C VAL A 40 -7.73 -2.74 2.33
N THR A 41 -8.53 -2.47 1.28
CA THR A 41 -9.91 -2.96 1.21
C THR A 41 -9.92 -4.49 1.17
N ALA A 42 -9.12 -5.10 0.30
CA ALA A 42 -9.01 -6.55 0.20
C ALA A 42 -8.49 -7.19 1.50
N LEU A 43 -7.54 -6.53 2.18
CA LEU A 43 -7.03 -6.96 3.48
C LEU A 43 -8.13 -6.96 4.55
N GLN A 44 -8.92 -5.89 4.64
CA GLN A 44 -9.96 -5.76 5.67
C GLN A 44 -11.22 -6.58 5.40
N THR A 45 -11.53 -6.88 4.13
CA THR A 45 -12.66 -7.76 3.77
C THR A 45 -12.26 -9.22 3.63
N TYR A 46 -10.97 -9.53 3.86
CA TYR A 46 -10.40 -10.86 3.71
C TYR A 46 -10.61 -11.46 2.31
N ASP A 47 -10.58 -10.62 1.27
CA ASP A 47 -10.63 -11.07 -0.12
C ASP A 47 -9.26 -11.62 -0.54
N TYR A 48 -8.97 -12.83 -0.06
CA TYR A 48 -7.73 -13.54 -0.33
C TYR A 48 -7.48 -13.77 -1.82
N ARG A 49 -8.53 -13.96 -2.64
CA ARG A 49 -8.36 -14.16 -4.09
C ARG A 49 -7.71 -12.95 -4.75
N THR A 50 -7.99 -11.77 -4.20
CA THR A 50 -7.42 -10.49 -4.61
C THR A 50 -6.01 -10.30 -4.05
N LEU A 51 -5.75 -10.70 -2.79
CA LEU A 51 -4.43 -10.57 -2.16
C LEU A 51 -3.38 -11.58 -2.64
N SER A 52 -3.78 -12.82 -2.93
CA SER A 52 -2.89 -13.92 -3.31
C SER A 52 -2.62 -14.03 -4.81
N ASN A 53 -2.99 -13.00 -5.58
CA ASN A 53 -2.79 -12.94 -7.02
C ASN A 53 -3.45 -14.10 -7.80
N LEU A 54 -4.44 -14.80 -7.23
CA LEU A 54 -5.21 -15.85 -7.93
C LEU A 54 -6.06 -15.29 -9.08
N ARG A 55 -6.24 -13.97 -9.13
CA ARG A 55 -6.91 -13.22 -10.20
C ARG A 55 -5.96 -12.37 -11.07
N GLY A 56 -4.64 -12.53 -10.93
CA GLY A 56 -3.67 -11.75 -11.71
C GLY A 56 -3.45 -10.31 -11.21
N LEU A 57 -3.97 -9.96 -10.03
CA LEU A 57 -3.72 -8.67 -9.37
C LEU A 57 -2.50 -8.78 -8.46
N GLN A 58 -1.39 -8.15 -8.88
CA GLN A 58 -0.18 -8.03 -8.08
C GLN A 58 -0.29 -6.79 -7.22
N TYR A 59 -0.72 -6.94 -5.98
CA TYR A 59 -0.71 -5.85 -4.99
C TYR A 59 0.56 -5.84 -4.15
N CYS A 60 1.33 -6.93 -4.15
CA CYS A 60 2.43 -7.18 -3.23
C CYS A 60 3.71 -7.53 -3.99
N THR A 61 4.86 -7.14 -3.45
CA THR A 61 6.17 -7.66 -3.90
C THR A 61 6.23 -9.19 -3.77
N PRO A 62 7.07 -9.89 -4.57
CA PRO A 62 7.18 -11.35 -4.51
C PRO A 62 7.54 -11.91 -3.13
N GLY A 63 8.37 -11.20 -2.36
CA GLY A 63 8.71 -11.56 -0.98
C GLY A 63 7.47 -11.50 -0.08
N TYR A 64 6.75 -10.38 -0.12
CA TYR A 64 5.57 -10.18 0.70
C TYR A 64 4.42 -11.15 0.34
N ARG A 65 4.26 -11.51 -0.94
CA ARG A 65 3.27 -12.50 -1.38
C ARG A 65 3.37 -13.82 -0.60
N LYS A 66 4.58 -14.34 -0.38
CA LYS A 66 4.80 -15.60 0.33
C LYS A 66 4.31 -15.54 1.78
N LEU A 67 4.46 -14.38 2.43
CA LEU A 67 3.96 -14.17 3.78
C LEU A 67 2.43 -14.18 3.81
N VAL A 68 1.78 -13.47 2.88
CA VAL A 68 0.31 -13.44 2.76
C VAL A 68 -0.23 -14.85 2.50
N GLU A 69 0.38 -15.61 1.59
CA GLU A 69 -0.01 -16.99 1.30
C GLU A 69 0.09 -17.91 2.53
N LYS A 70 1.09 -17.69 3.39
CA LYS A 70 1.31 -18.48 4.61
C LYS A 70 0.32 -18.14 5.73
N GLU A 71 0.08 -16.86 6.00
CA GLU A 71 -0.66 -16.40 7.18
C GLU A 71 -2.18 -16.36 6.96
N THR A 72 -2.64 -16.26 5.71
CA THR A 72 -4.08 -16.08 5.41
C THR A 72 -4.97 -17.31 5.68
N PRO A 73 -4.58 -18.57 5.40
CA PRO A 73 -5.48 -19.71 5.60
C PRO A 73 -5.95 -19.92 7.06
N PRO A 74 -5.08 -19.78 8.09
CA PRO A 74 -5.52 -19.79 9.48
C PRO A 74 -6.54 -18.69 9.81
N ILE A 75 -6.33 -17.47 9.30
CA ILE A 75 -7.24 -16.33 9.47
C ILE A 75 -8.62 -16.62 8.88
N LEU A 76 -8.69 -17.11 7.64
CA LEU A 76 -9.96 -17.43 6.99
C LEU A 76 -10.73 -18.53 7.73
N THR A 77 -10.00 -19.47 8.33
CA THR A 77 -10.60 -20.53 9.16
C THR A 77 -11.25 -19.93 10.41
N ARG A 78 -10.57 -18.99 11.08
CA ARG A 78 -11.11 -18.26 12.23
C ARG A 78 -12.38 -17.49 11.87
N ILE A 79 -12.32 -16.66 10.82
CA ILE A 79 -13.46 -15.83 10.35
C ILE A 79 -14.69 -16.67 10.07
N LYS A 80 -14.52 -17.83 9.40
CA LYS A 80 -15.62 -18.75 9.13
C LYS A 80 -16.20 -19.35 10.40
N ARG A 81 -15.34 -19.79 11.32
CA ARG A 81 -15.75 -20.37 12.61
C ARG A 81 -16.55 -19.36 13.43
N ASP A 82 -16.08 -18.13 13.50
CA ASP A 82 -16.62 -17.07 14.34
C ASP A 82 -17.71 -16.26 13.62
N LYS A 83 -18.12 -16.71 12.41
CA LYS A 83 -19.13 -16.08 11.54
C LYS A 83 -18.90 -14.57 11.40
N GLU A 84 -17.64 -14.19 11.27
CA GLU A 84 -17.29 -12.79 11.22
C GLU A 84 -17.73 -12.17 9.88
N THR A 85 -18.30 -10.98 9.93
CA THR A 85 -18.52 -10.17 8.73
C THR A 85 -17.74 -8.88 8.85
N HIS A 86 -17.15 -8.42 7.75
CA HIS A 86 -16.31 -7.23 7.71
C HIS A 86 -16.70 -6.36 6.53
N LYS A 87 -16.95 -5.07 6.78
CA LYS A 87 -17.30 -4.09 5.76
C LYS A 87 -16.41 -2.87 5.91
N VAL A 88 -15.76 -2.48 4.82
CA VAL A 88 -15.10 -1.18 4.71
C VAL A 88 -16.14 -0.13 4.33
N GLU A 89 -16.24 0.94 5.13
CA GLU A 89 -17.11 2.09 4.86
C GLU A 89 -16.36 3.21 4.14
N SER A 90 -15.10 3.44 4.50
CA SER A 90 -14.25 4.43 3.81
C SER A 90 -12.78 4.11 3.99
N VAL A 91 -11.99 4.39 2.94
CA VAL A 91 -10.53 4.46 3.01
C VAL A 91 -10.10 5.90 2.72
N GLN A 92 -9.30 6.48 3.60
CA GLN A 92 -8.71 7.80 3.44
C GLN A 92 -7.19 7.66 3.40
N ILE A 93 -6.57 8.17 2.34
CA ILE A 93 -5.12 8.33 2.29
C ILE A 93 -4.78 9.71 2.84
N ASN A 94 -3.95 9.76 3.87
CA ASN A 94 -3.59 10.99 4.58
C ASN A 94 -2.34 11.63 3.96
N SER A 95 -1.32 10.83 3.65
CA SER A 95 -0.11 11.27 2.96
C SER A 95 0.41 10.21 1.99
N ILE A 96 1.05 10.68 0.93
CA ILE A 96 1.86 9.89 -0.01
C ILE A 96 3.17 10.67 -0.17
N GLU A 97 4.29 10.07 0.20
CA GLU A 97 5.62 10.66 0.07
C GLU A 97 6.43 9.79 -0.88
N ILE A 98 6.71 10.29 -2.08
CA ILE A 98 7.46 9.56 -3.12
C ILE A 98 8.94 9.93 -3.01
N GLU A 99 9.77 8.93 -2.72
CA GLU A 99 11.22 9.04 -2.70
C GLU A 99 11.82 8.41 -3.96
N LEU A 100 12.73 9.17 -4.60
CA LEU A 100 13.55 8.71 -5.73
C LEU A 100 12.73 8.12 -6.91
N GLN A 101 11.44 8.44 -7.00
CA GLN A 101 10.48 7.92 -8.01
C GLN A 101 10.31 6.39 -8.01
N VAL A 102 10.78 5.71 -6.97
CA VAL A 102 10.75 4.23 -6.89
C VAL A 102 10.23 3.70 -5.57
N THR A 103 10.22 4.53 -4.52
CA THR A 103 9.66 4.18 -3.21
C THR A 103 8.60 5.19 -2.83
N ALA A 104 7.51 4.75 -2.21
CA ALA A 104 6.50 5.64 -1.67
C ALA A 104 6.08 5.21 -0.27
N TYR A 105 6.01 6.17 0.64
CA TYR A 105 5.50 5.98 2.00
C TYR A 105 4.09 6.52 2.07
N VAL A 106 3.16 5.69 2.52
CA VAL A 106 1.73 6.02 2.51
C VAL A 106 1.17 5.86 3.90
N THR A 107 0.52 6.90 4.41
CA THR A 107 -0.24 6.81 5.66
C THR A 107 -1.74 6.82 5.32
N TYR A 108 -2.51 5.96 5.98
CA TYR A 108 -3.92 5.78 5.67
C TYR A 108 -4.78 5.57 6.91
N LYS A 109 -6.08 5.76 6.71
CA LYS A 109 -7.12 5.56 7.71
C LYS A 109 -8.29 4.80 7.09
N ILE A 110 -8.78 3.78 7.80
CA ILE A 110 -9.93 2.98 7.41
C ILE A 110 -11.02 3.17 8.45
N LYS A 111 -12.25 3.37 7.98
CA LYS A 111 -13.44 3.18 8.79
C LYS A 111 -14.18 1.96 8.27
N GLY A 112 -14.55 1.08 9.18
CA GLY A 112 -15.27 -0.13 8.85
C GLY A 112 -16.20 -0.57 9.97
N LYS A 113 -16.95 -1.63 9.68
CA LYS A 113 -17.82 -2.32 10.64
C LYS A 113 -17.56 -3.81 10.57
N GLY A 114 -17.51 -4.43 11.75
CA GLY A 114 -17.39 -5.87 11.90
C GLY A 114 -18.51 -6.44 12.77
N THR A 115 -18.91 -7.68 12.51
CA THR A 115 -19.70 -8.49 13.45
C THR A 115 -18.97 -9.79 13.71
N SER A 116 -19.19 -10.40 14.87
CA SER A 116 -18.82 -11.79 15.18
C SER A 116 -20.03 -12.49 15.75
N ASN A 117 -20.29 -13.74 15.37
CA ASN A 117 -21.36 -14.58 15.93
C ASN A 117 -22.77 -13.94 16.02
N GLY A 118 -23.10 -13.03 15.10
CA GLY A 118 -24.41 -12.35 15.09
C GLY A 118 -24.56 -11.26 16.15
N GLU A 119 -23.48 -10.89 16.82
CA GLU A 119 -23.43 -9.75 17.74
C GLU A 119 -23.67 -8.43 17.00
N ARG A 120 -23.94 -7.38 17.79
CA ARG A 120 -24.13 -6.03 17.25
C ARG A 120 -22.86 -5.58 16.51
N PRO A 121 -22.99 -4.95 15.33
CA PRO A 121 -21.84 -4.44 14.60
C PRO A 121 -21.02 -3.45 15.43
N VAL A 122 -19.71 -3.66 15.45
CA VAL A 122 -18.74 -2.74 16.06
C VAL A 122 -18.09 -1.92 14.96
N SER A 123 -18.09 -0.60 15.13
CA SER A 123 -17.34 0.30 14.26
C SER A 123 -15.86 0.26 14.62
N VAL A 124 -15.00 0.16 13.61
CA VAL A 124 -13.56 0.14 13.77
C VAL A 124 -12.95 1.29 12.98
N ASP A 125 -12.01 1.98 13.63
CA ASP A 125 -11.16 3.02 13.03
C ASP A 125 -9.72 2.51 13.08
N ILE A 126 -9.14 2.23 11.90
CA ILE A 126 -7.80 1.66 11.77
C ILE A 126 -6.92 2.69 11.10
N ARG A 127 -5.74 2.91 11.67
CA ARG A 127 -4.67 3.71 11.05
C ARG A 127 -3.52 2.78 10.73
N GLY A 128 -2.88 2.99 9.60
CA GLY A 128 -1.73 2.21 9.19
C GLY A 128 -0.85 2.97 8.23
N ASP A 129 0.35 2.44 8.07
CA ASP A 129 1.36 2.96 7.16
C ASP A 129 1.80 1.81 6.24
N LEU A 130 2.07 2.11 4.98
CA LEU A 130 2.58 1.19 3.97
C LEU A 130 3.79 1.78 3.28
N VAL A 131 4.67 0.89 2.84
CA VAL A 131 5.67 1.20 1.83
C VAL A 131 5.20 0.60 0.50
N CYS A 132 5.38 1.34 -0.57
CA CYS A 132 5.15 0.88 -1.93
C CYS A 132 6.46 1.00 -2.71
N GLN A 133 6.75 0.03 -3.55
CA GLN A 133 7.90 0.04 -4.46
C GLN A 133 7.46 -0.06 -5.92
N LYS A 134 8.17 0.65 -6.79
CA LYS A 134 7.99 0.60 -8.23
C LYS A 134 8.89 -0.48 -8.82
N ILE A 135 8.29 -1.58 -9.27
CA ILE A 135 8.98 -2.71 -9.90
C ILE A 135 8.46 -2.85 -11.34
N ASP A 136 9.35 -2.83 -12.32
CA ASP A 136 9.01 -2.90 -13.75
C ASP A 136 7.91 -1.91 -14.18
N GLY A 137 7.98 -0.68 -13.64
CA GLY A 137 7.04 0.39 -13.91
C GLY A 137 5.69 0.29 -13.19
N LYS A 138 5.51 -0.69 -12.30
CA LYS A 138 4.28 -0.88 -11.51
C LYS A 138 4.53 -0.68 -10.03
N TRP A 139 3.66 0.07 -9.37
CA TRP A 139 3.67 0.21 -7.91
C TRP A 139 3.08 -1.03 -7.25
N LEU A 140 3.79 -1.56 -6.25
CA LEU A 140 3.41 -2.72 -5.46
C LEU A 140 3.62 -2.40 -3.98
N VAL A 141 2.79 -2.93 -3.10
CA VAL A 141 2.99 -2.83 -1.64
C VAL A 141 4.18 -3.70 -1.26
N ASP A 142 5.09 -3.10 -0.50
CA ASP A 142 6.26 -3.76 0.05
C ASP A 142 6.28 -3.62 1.57
N LEU A 143 6.65 -4.70 2.27
CA LEU A 143 6.83 -4.69 3.72
C LEU A 143 8.28 -4.97 4.14
N ASP A 144 9.19 -5.19 3.19
CA ASP A 144 10.58 -5.53 3.52
C ASP A 144 11.30 -4.39 4.29
N ASP A 145 10.85 -3.13 4.14
CA ASP A 145 11.39 -1.95 4.86
C ASP A 145 10.69 -1.63 6.19
N LEU A 146 9.70 -2.43 6.61
CA LEU A 146 8.97 -2.27 7.87
C LEU A 146 9.54 -3.17 8.98
N GLU A 147 10.86 -3.31 9.07
CA GLU A 147 11.51 -4.15 10.10
C GLU A 147 11.16 -3.76 11.55
N PRO A 148 10.86 -2.50 11.94
CA PRO A 148 10.32 -2.22 13.27
C PRO A 148 8.81 -2.52 13.41
N ARG A 149 8.12 -2.91 12.33
CA ARG A 149 6.65 -3.01 12.27
C ARG A 149 6.12 -4.30 11.66
N LYS A 150 6.91 -5.38 11.66
CA LYS A 150 6.42 -6.77 11.48
C LYS A 150 5.25 -7.10 12.45
N ASP A 151 5.14 -6.34 13.53
CA ASP A 151 4.00 -6.29 14.45
C ASP A 151 2.67 -5.81 13.85
N ALA A 152 2.60 -5.13 12.70
CA ALA A 152 1.35 -4.55 12.19
C ALA A 152 0.35 -5.62 11.74
N LEU A 153 0.83 -6.66 11.04
CA LEU A 153 0.05 -7.86 10.72
C LEU A 153 -0.26 -8.70 11.96
N VAL A 154 0.51 -8.58 13.04
CA VAL A 154 0.22 -9.29 14.31
C VAL A 154 -0.78 -8.51 15.15
N ARG A 155 -0.72 -7.17 15.17
CA ARG A 155 -1.57 -6.29 15.99
C ARG A 155 -2.98 -6.09 15.42
N ILE A 156 -3.15 -6.16 14.10
CA ILE A 156 -4.48 -6.17 13.48
C ILE A 156 -5.21 -7.48 13.80
N TYR A 157 -4.48 -8.56 14.05
CA TYR A 157 -5.03 -9.92 14.15
C TYR A 157 -5.06 -10.52 15.55
N ASN A 158 -4.30 -9.98 16.51
CA ASN A 158 -4.25 -10.40 17.92
C ASN A 158 -5.05 -9.48 18.87
N ARG A 159 -6.10 -8.82 18.38
CA ARG A 159 -7.15 -8.24 19.25
C ARG A 159 -8.34 -9.17 19.33
#